data_AF-A0A539D3W9-F1
#
_entry.id   AF-A0A539D3W9-F1
#
_cell.length_a   1.000
_cell.length_b   1.000
_cell.length_c   1.000
_cell.angle_alpha   90.00
_cell.angle_beta   90.00
_cell.angle_gamma   90.00
#
_symmetry.space_group_name_H-M   'P 1'
#
loop_
_entity.id
_entity.type
_entity.pdbx_description
1 polymer ?
#
loop_
_entity_poly.entity_id
_entity_poly.type
_entity_poly.pdbx_seq_one_letter_code
_entity_poly.pdbx_strand_id
1 'polypeptide(L)'
;MKPFTFLVAFLGLAACDAQVESRKVAVPAEQAAPAAAPLTAAGPAATVQPDADEGNQWAAAVVELTPLMRQGDRTIKLFGTAGGDPAMNGLYTHVAFFDSPAEGWRVFRIGDFLDYRVLSEAPGRVDLEINESVMDEASGNIGSRTRRVIVGWAVATDGSVPATVTVTPAQ
;
A
#
# COMPACT_ATOMS: atom_id res chain seq x y z
N MET A 1 -1.74 -57.85 52.53
CA MET A 1 -3.11 -57.32 52.76
C MET A 1 -3.04 -55.80 52.71
N LYS A 2 -3.72 -55.17 51.75
CA LYS A 2 -3.96 -53.71 51.68
C LYS A 2 -5.23 -53.39 52.49
N PRO A 3 -5.40 -52.16 52.97
CA PRO A 3 -6.09 -51.18 52.12
C PRO A 3 -5.31 -49.87 51.99
N PHE A 4 -5.27 -49.37 50.74
CA PHE A 4 -4.79 -48.04 50.39
C PHE A 4 -5.94 -47.04 50.59
N THR A 5 -5.68 -46.01 51.38
CA THR A 5 -6.56 -44.84 51.55
C THR A 5 -6.37 -43.90 50.35
N PHE A 6 -7.42 -43.67 49.57
CA PHE A 6 -7.44 -42.69 48.48
C PHE A 6 -7.82 -41.32 49.05
N LEU A 7 -6.86 -40.40 49.10
CA LEU A 7 -7.09 -38.98 49.42
C LEU A 7 -7.21 -38.22 48.09
N VAL A 8 -8.42 -37.73 47.78
CA VAL A 8 -8.66 -36.89 46.60
C VAL A 8 -8.29 -35.45 46.96
N ALA A 9 -7.19 -34.95 46.41
CA ALA A 9 -6.83 -33.54 46.44
C ALA A 9 -7.18 -32.90 45.09
N PHE A 10 -8.33 -32.23 45.01
CA PHE A 10 -8.64 -31.27 43.94
C PHE A 10 -8.03 -29.91 44.35
N LEU A 11 -6.81 -29.64 43.90
CA LEU A 11 -6.21 -28.31 43.97
C LEU A 11 -6.29 -27.65 42.59
N GLY A 12 -6.87 -26.45 42.58
CA GLY A 12 -7.34 -25.74 41.41
C GLY A 12 -6.25 -25.32 40.43
N LEU A 13 -6.52 -25.61 39.16
CA LEU A 13 -5.88 -25.02 37.99
C LEU A 13 -6.94 -24.17 37.27
N ALA A 14 -7.18 -22.96 37.78
CA ALA A 14 -7.98 -21.94 37.10
C ALA A 14 -7.42 -20.57 37.45
N ALA A 15 -6.17 -20.32 37.05
CA ALA A 15 -5.53 -19.02 37.23
C ALA A 15 -4.47 -18.76 36.14
N CYS A 16 -4.84 -18.85 34.87
CA CYS A 16 -4.02 -18.30 33.77
C CYS A 16 -4.81 -17.52 32.71
N ASP A 17 -6.15 -17.49 32.72
CA ASP A 17 -6.93 -16.79 31.67
C ASP A 17 -7.26 -15.32 31.97
N ALA A 18 -6.90 -14.78 33.15
CA ALA A 18 -7.35 -13.46 33.58
C ALA A 18 -6.47 -12.27 33.11
N GLN A 19 -5.48 -12.46 32.24
CA GLN A 19 -4.53 -11.38 31.87
C GLN A 19 -4.54 -10.97 30.39
N VAL A 20 -5.45 -11.48 29.57
CA VAL A 20 -5.51 -11.10 28.14
C VAL A 20 -6.19 -9.75 27.92
N GLU A 21 -7.10 -9.31 28.80
CA GLU A 21 -7.87 -8.07 28.59
C GLU A 21 -7.09 -6.76 28.87
N SER A 22 -5.92 -6.80 29.52
CA SER A 22 -5.21 -5.58 29.96
C SER A 22 -4.28 -4.96 28.90
N ARG A 23 -4.16 -5.51 27.68
CA ARG A 23 -3.27 -4.96 26.63
C ARG A 23 -3.98 -4.10 25.59
N LYS A 24 -5.14 -3.51 25.91
CA LYS A 24 -5.72 -2.46 25.07
C LYS A 24 -5.05 -1.11 25.41
N VAL A 25 -3.76 -1.01 25.13
CA VAL A 25 -3.11 0.31 25.03
C VAL A 25 -3.82 1.00 23.87
N ALA A 26 -4.58 2.05 24.18
CA ALA A 26 -5.16 2.90 23.16
C ALA A 26 -4.00 3.47 22.33
N VAL A 27 -3.89 3.00 21.09
CA VAL A 27 -3.04 3.64 20.09
C VAL A 27 -3.55 5.07 19.98
N PRO A 28 -2.70 6.09 20.16
CA PRO A 28 -3.11 7.47 19.92
C PRO A 28 -3.76 7.53 18.54
N ALA A 29 -4.98 8.09 18.47
CA ALA A 29 -5.60 8.34 17.19
C ALA A 29 -4.65 9.24 16.39
N GLU A 30 -4.06 8.69 15.32
CA GLU A 30 -3.31 9.47 14.33
C GLU A 30 -4.27 10.57 13.87
N GLN A 31 -3.99 11.81 14.29
CA GLN A 31 -4.78 12.95 13.88
C GLN A 31 -4.57 13.10 12.38
N ALA A 32 -5.57 12.69 11.59
CA ALA A 32 -5.51 12.75 10.14
C ALA A 32 -5.14 14.18 9.72
N ALA A 33 -3.98 14.32 9.05
CA ALA A 33 -3.56 15.58 8.49
C ALA A 33 -4.67 16.13 7.59
N PRO A 34 -4.92 17.45 7.58
CA PRO A 34 -5.91 18.03 6.68
C PRO A 34 -5.61 17.61 5.24
N ALA A 35 -6.64 17.16 4.52
CA ALA A 35 -6.51 16.71 3.14
C ALA A 35 -5.86 17.82 2.30
N ALA A 36 -4.75 17.49 1.65
CA ALA A 36 -4.07 18.43 0.78
C ALA A 36 -5.00 18.81 -0.38
N ALA A 37 -4.88 20.06 -0.85
CA ALA A 37 -5.56 20.47 -2.08
C ALA A 37 -5.13 19.57 -3.24
N PRO A 38 -6.02 19.24 -4.19
CA PRO A 38 -5.66 18.44 -5.36
C PRO A 38 -4.53 19.10 -6.15
N LEU A 39 -3.59 18.29 -6.63
CA LEU A 39 -2.45 18.77 -7.39
C LEU A 39 -2.85 19.27 -8.78
N THR A 40 -2.01 20.10 -9.37
CA THR A 40 -2.16 20.50 -10.78
C THR A 40 -1.06 19.87 -11.62
N ALA A 41 -1.41 19.38 -12.82
CA ALA A 41 -0.44 18.80 -13.74
C ALA A 41 0.63 19.83 -14.13
N ALA A 42 1.89 19.40 -14.11
CA ALA A 42 3.09 20.21 -14.38
C ALA A 42 3.88 19.70 -15.60
N GLY A 43 3.37 18.69 -16.31
CA GLY A 43 4.04 18.10 -17.47
C GLY A 43 3.17 17.07 -18.19
N PRO A 44 3.71 16.44 -19.25
CA PRO A 44 3.01 15.41 -19.99
C PRO A 44 2.77 14.16 -19.13
N ALA A 45 1.64 13.50 -19.37
CA ALA A 45 1.30 12.23 -18.73
C ALA A 45 2.02 11.07 -19.42
N ALA A 46 2.67 10.21 -18.63
CA ALA A 46 3.16 8.92 -19.09
C ALA A 46 2.05 7.87 -18.99
N THR A 47 1.76 7.15 -20.08
CA THR A 47 0.81 6.03 -20.05
C THR A 47 1.50 4.77 -19.56
N VAL A 48 0.86 4.06 -18.64
CA VAL A 48 1.34 2.82 -18.03
C VAL A 48 0.39 1.69 -18.41
N GLN A 49 0.99 0.62 -18.94
CA GLN A 49 0.29 -0.61 -19.31
C GLN A 49 0.16 -1.56 -18.11
N PRO A 50 -0.81 -2.49 -18.13
CA PRO A 50 -0.91 -3.52 -17.10
C PRO A 50 0.39 -4.32 -17.00
N ASP A 51 0.74 -4.70 -15.77
CA ASP A 51 1.80 -5.66 -15.51
C ASP A 51 1.38 -7.05 -16.00
N ALA A 52 2.36 -7.83 -16.46
CA ALA A 52 2.15 -9.22 -16.86
C ALA A 52 2.01 -10.15 -15.64
N ASP A 53 2.57 -9.77 -14.49
CA ASP A 53 2.48 -10.53 -13.25
C ASP A 53 1.51 -9.87 -12.26
N GLU A 54 0.23 -10.21 -12.41
CA GLU A 54 -0.82 -9.80 -11.47
C GLU A 54 -0.65 -10.40 -10.07
N GLY A 55 0.13 -11.49 -9.94
CA GLY A 55 0.35 -12.21 -8.70
C GLY A 55 1.24 -11.46 -7.70
N ASN A 56 2.01 -10.47 -8.17
CA ASN A 56 2.97 -9.71 -7.36
C ASN A 56 2.37 -9.05 -6.12
N GLN A 57 1.10 -8.70 -6.15
CA GLN A 57 0.40 -8.08 -5.01
C GLN A 57 0.21 -9.02 -3.80
N TRP A 58 0.38 -10.33 -3.99
CA TRP A 58 0.39 -11.33 -2.91
C TRP A 58 1.80 -11.83 -2.57
N ALA A 59 2.83 -11.31 -3.23
CA ALA A 59 4.19 -11.78 -3.02
C ALA A 59 4.66 -11.51 -1.59
N ALA A 60 5.52 -12.38 -1.05
CA ALA A 60 6.16 -12.17 0.25
C ALA A 60 7.03 -10.90 0.28
N ALA A 61 7.40 -10.37 -0.89
CA ALA A 61 8.14 -9.13 -1.04
C ALA A 61 7.26 -7.88 -0.89
N VAL A 62 5.94 -7.99 -0.74
CA VAL A 62 5.07 -6.82 -0.49
C VAL A 62 5.36 -6.28 0.91
N VAL A 63 5.85 -5.04 0.97
CA VAL A 63 6.26 -4.37 2.22
C VAL A 63 5.43 -3.12 2.53
N GLU A 64 4.65 -2.63 1.57
CA GLU A 64 3.77 -1.46 1.73
C GLU A 64 2.41 -1.77 1.10
N LEU A 65 1.32 -1.37 1.76
CA LEU A 65 -0.06 -1.60 1.30
C LEU A 65 -0.96 -0.44 1.73
N THR A 66 -1.49 0.32 0.77
CA THR A 66 -2.38 1.46 1.02
C THR A 66 -3.68 1.29 0.24
N PRO A 67 -4.78 0.88 0.88
CA PRO A 67 -6.09 0.87 0.22
C PRO A 67 -6.55 2.29 -0.13
N LEU A 68 -7.15 2.48 -1.30
CA LEU A 68 -7.72 3.76 -1.73
C LEU A 68 -9.23 3.77 -1.45
N MET A 69 -9.64 4.58 -0.47
CA MET A 69 -11.00 4.52 0.09
C MET A 69 -11.98 5.48 -0.59
N ARG A 70 -11.51 6.40 -1.43
CA ARG A 70 -12.36 7.42 -2.08
C ARG A 70 -12.62 7.15 -3.57
N GLN A 71 -12.81 5.88 -3.90
CA GLN A 71 -12.94 5.40 -5.29
C GLN A 71 -14.34 4.85 -5.64
N GLY A 72 -15.36 5.21 -4.87
CA GLY A 72 -16.71 4.67 -5.01
C GLY A 72 -16.76 3.20 -4.63
N ASP A 73 -17.49 2.39 -5.40
CA ASP A 73 -17.64 0.95 -5.16
C ASP A 73 -16.44 0.11 -5.65
N ARG A 74 -15.34 0.76 -6.04
CA ARG A 74 -14.16 0.08 -6.57
C ARG A 74 -13.19 -0.27 -5.47
N THR A 75 -12.73 -1.52 -5.47
CA THR A 75 -11.63 -1.95 -4.62
C THR A 75 -10.31 -1.66 -5.34
N ILE A 76 -9.62 -0.61 -4.91
CA ILE A 76 -8.34 -0.16 -5.47
C ILE A 76 -7.33 -0.05 -4.32
N LYS A 77 -6.08 -0.40 -4.59
CA LYS A 77 -4.99 -0.26 -3.63
C LYS A 77 -3.69 0.18 -4.31
N LEU A 78 -2.87 0.90 -3.56
CA LEU A 78 -1.44 0.98 -3.81
C LEU A 78 -0.74 -0.13 -3.03
N PHE A 79 0.32 -0.68 -3.61
CA PHE A 79 1.20 -1.57 -2.87
C PHE A 79 2.63 -1.43 -3.38
N GLY A 80 3.60 -1.71 -2.50
CA GLY A 80 5.01 -1.65 -2.80
C GLY A 80 5.69 -2.99 -2.53
N THR A 81 6.55 -3.43 -3.46
CA THR A 81 7.40 -4.61 -3.27
C THR A 81 8.84 -4.19 -3.04
N ALA A 82 9.51 -4.80 -2.05
CA ALA A 82 10.95 -4.69 -1.87
C ALA A 82 11.67 -5.51 -2.96
N GLY A 83 11.99 -4.85 -4.07
CA GLY A 83 12.58 -5.50 -5.24
C GLY A 83 13.45 -4.59 -6.11
N GLY A 84 13.47 -3.28 -5.83
CA GLY A 84 14.41 -2.34 -6.46
C GLY A 84 15.83 -2.48 -5.92
N ASP A 85 16.75 -1.71 -6.49
CA ASP A 85 18.09 -1.56 -5.92
C ASP A 85 18.00 -0.67 -4.67
N PRO A 86 18.25 -1.19 -3.46
CA PRO A 86 18.13 -0.37 -2.26
C PRO A 86 19.01 0.88 -2.26
N ALA A 87 20.06 0.94 -3.09
CA ALA A 87 20.89 2.13 -3.27
C ALA A 87 20.29 3.18 -4.24
N MET A 88 19.40 2.78 -5.15
CA MET A 88 18.91 3.57 -6.28
C MET A 88 17.39 3.43 -6.49
N ASN A 89 16.63 3.47 -5.39
CA ASN A 89 15.19 3.18 -5.26
C ASN A 89 14.88 1.69 -5.07
N GLY A 90 14.22 1.36 -3.96
CA GLY A 90 14.00 -0.02 -3.52
C GLY A 90 12.55 -0.49 -3.58
N LEU A 91 11.61 0.45 -3.76
CA LEU A 91 10.18 0.21 -3.65
C LEU A 91 9.52 0.29 -5.03
N TYR A 92 9.38 -0.88 -5.67
CA TYR A 92 8.54 -0.97 -6.86
C TYR A 92 7.09 -0.75 -6.43
N THR A 93 6.56 0.40 -6.82
CA THR A 93 5.24 0.87 -6.40
C THR A 93 4.24 0.61 -7.51
N HIS A 94 3.10 0.06 -7.12
CA HIS A 94 2.04 -0.38 -8.02
C HIS A 94 0.69 0.18 -7.59
N VAL A 95 -0.22 0.34 -8.55
CA VAL A 95 -1.66 0.49 -8.31
C VAL A 95 -2.37 -0.76 -8.83
N ALA A 96 -3.31 -1.29 -8.05
CA ALA A 96 -4.06 -2.49 -8.41
C ALA A 96 -5.56 -2.28 -8.28
N PHE A 97 -6.29 -2.83 -9.24
CA PHE A 97 -7.74 -2.76 -9.36
C PHE A 97 -8.30 -4.17 -9.29
N PHE A 98 -9.17 -4.43 -8.33
CA PHE A 98 -9.91 -5.68 -8.33
C PHE A 98 -11.03 -5.60 -9.37
N ASP A 99 -11.10 -6.60 -10.24
CA ASP A 99 -12.16 -6.73 -11.22
C ASP A 99 -13.30 -7.58 -10.65
N SER A 100 -13.02 -8.89 -10.49
CA SER A 100 -13.96 -9.85 -9.93
C SER A 100 -13.22 -11.08 -9.40
N PRO A 101 -13.87 -11.99 -8.66
CA PRO A 101 -13.23 -13.24 -8.25
C PRO A 101 -12.76 -14.12 -9.41
N ALA A 102 -13.37 -13.99 -10.59
CA ALA A 102 -13.01 -14.76 -11.79
C ALA A 102 -11.84 -14.13 -12.56
N GLU A 103 -11.85 -12.81 -12.71
CA GLU A 103 -10.86 -12.05 -13.48
C GLU A 103 -9.67 -11.57 -12.64
N GLY A 104 -9.79 -11.60 -11.30
CA GLY A 104 -8.70 -11.27 -10.39
C GLY A 104 -8.40 -9.76 -10.31
N TRP A 105 -7.10 -9.43 -10.35
CA TRP A 105 -6.59 -8.08 -10.15
C TRP A 105 -5.86 -7.60 -11.40
N ARG A 106 -6.12 -6.38 -11.83
CA ARG A 106 -5.27 -5.70 -12.81
C ARG A 106 -4.29 -4.80 -12.09
N VAL A 107 -2.99 -5.03 -12.31
CA VAL A 107 -1.89 -4.36 -11.63
C VAL A 107 -1.14 -3.47 -12.61
N PHE A 108 -0.65 -2.31 -12.16
CA PHE A 108 0.16 -1.37 -12.94
C PHE A 108 1.34 -0.89 -12.09
N ARG A 109 2.58 -1.10 -12.56
CA ARG A 109 3.76 -0.52 -11.90
C ARG A 109 3.88 0.96 -12.25
N ILE A 110 3.73 1.82 -11.26
CA ILE A 110 3.72 3.29 -11.42
C ILE A 110 5.08 3.93 -11.15
N GLY A 111 6.02 3.18 -10.57
CA GLY A 111 7.39 3.64 -10.44
C GLY A 111 8.25 2.77 -9.54
N ASP A 112 9.41 3.32 -9.24
CA ASP A 112 10.42 2.80 -8.33
C ASP A 112 10.89 3.95 -7.45
N PHE A 113 10.53 3.89 -6.17
CA PHE A 113 10.69 5.00 -5.23
C PHE A 113 11.47 4.53 -4.00
N LEU A 114 11.86 5.49 -3.16
CA LEU A 114 12.26 5.21 -1.79
C LEU A 114 11.03 5.04 -0.91
N ASP A 115 10.07 5.96 -1.05
CA ASP A 115 8.80 5.97 -0.35
C ASP A 115 7.75 6.76 -1.15
N TYR A 116 6.49 6.65 -0.73
CA TYR A 116 5.40 7.50 -1.22
C TYR A 116 4.45 7.87 -0.09
N ARG A 117 3.72 8.97 -0.28
CA ARG A 117 2.62 9.41 0.57
C ARG A 117 1.42 9.82 -0.27
N VAL A 118 0.25 9.30 0.08
CA VAL A 118 -1.02 9.75 -0.50
C VAL A 118 -1.36 11.14 0.03
N LEU A 119 -1.48 12.11 -0.88
CA LEU A 119 -1.88 13.48 -0.57
C LEU A 119 -3.39 13.66 -0.69
N SER A 120 -3.97 13.12 -1.76
CA SER A 120 -5.40 13.21 -2.04
C SER A 120 -5.88 12.05 -2.91
N GLU A 121 -7.16 11.74 -2.84
CA GLU A 121 -7.84 10.73 -3.64
C GLU A 121 -9.15 11.32 -4.16
N ALA A 122 -9.50 10.98 -5.40
CA ALA A 122 -10.79 11.25 -5.99
C ALA A 122 -11.13 10.12 -6.98
N PRO A 123 -12.40 9.93 -7.35
CA PRO A 123 -12.75 8.95 -8.38
C PRO A 123 -11.90 9.13 -9.64
N GLY A 124 -11.15 8.10 -10.02
CA GLY A 124 -10.28 8.13 -11.21
C GLY A 124 -8.87 8.68 -10.97
N ARG A 125 -8.50 8.98 -9.73
CA ARG A 125 -7.26 9.70 -9.43
C ARG A 125 -6.73 9.51 -8.00
N VAL A 126 -5.41 9.44 -7.88
CA VAL A 126 -4.70 9.64 -6.62
C VAL A 126 -3.51 10.58 -6.83
N ASP A 127 -3.35 11.52 -5.91
CA ASP A 127 -2.24 12.45 -5.87
C ASP A 127 -1.20 11.96 -4.86
N LEU A 128 0.05 11.82 -5.31
CA LEU A 128 1.14 11.27 -4.51
C LEU A 128 2.26 12.30 -4.37
N GLU A 129 2.83 12.36 -3.17
CA GLU A 129 4.18 12.83 -2.96
C GLU A 129 5.09 11.60 -2.93
N ILE A 130 6.22 11.66 -3.62
CA ILE A 130 7.17 10.55 -3.72
C ILE A 130 8.58 11.05 -3.46
N ASN A 131 9.37 10.19 -2.83
CA ASN A 131 10.78 10.40 -2.59
C ASN A 131 11.56 9.41 -3.44
N GLU A 132 12.58 9.88 -4.15
CA GLU A 132 13.41 9.03 -5.00
C GLU A 132 14.89 9.43 -4.95
N SER A 133 15.75 8.43 -5.03
CA SER A 133 17.17 8.59 -5.31
C SER A 133 17.38 9.03 -6.76
N VAL A 134 18.28 9.98 -6.94
CA VAL A 134 18.68 10.49 -8.26
C VAL A 134 20.20 10.52 -8.33
N MET A 135 20.74 9.96 -9.40
CA MET A 135 22.16 10.07 -9.72
C MET A 135 22.43 11.43 -10.34
N ASP A 136 23.35 12.20 -9.77
CA ASP A 136 23.95 13.34 -10.44
C ASP A 136 25.05 12.83 -11.40
N GLU A 137 24.77 12.82 -12.71
CA GLU A 137 25.70 12.26 -13.71
C GLU A 137 27.05 12.98 -13.76
N ALA A 138 27.11 14.25 -13.36
CA ALA A 138 28.34 15.06 -13.42
C ALA A 138 29.30 14.75 -12.27
N SER A 139 28.78 14.50 -11.07
CA SER A 139 29.56 14.25 -9.85
C SER A 139 29.58 12.79 -9.42
N GLY A 140 28.70 11.95 -9.97
CA GLY A 140 28.52 10.55 -9.58
C GLY A 140 27.91 10.37 -8.19
N ASN A 141 27.40 11.45 -7.58
CA ASN A 141 26.79 11.41 -6.27
C ASN A 141 25.31 11.03 -6.38
N ILE A 142 24.85 10.22 -5.42
CA ILE A 142 23.44 9.88 -5.27
C ILE A 142 22.84 10.88 -4.29
N GLY A 143 21.90 11.69 -4.79
CA GLY A 143 21.05 12.55 -3.98
C GLY A 143 19.64 11.98 -3.84
N SER A 144 18.79 12.69 -3.11
CA SER A 144 17.36 12.40 -3.03
C SER A 144 16.57 13.62 -3.48
N ARG A 145 15.41 13.40 -4.10
CA ARG A 145 14.45 14.46 -4.37
C ARG A 145 13.04 14.04 -4.02
N THR A 146 12.27 14.99 -3.51
CA THR A 146 10.82 14.88 -3.38
C THR A 146 10.18 15.45 -4.63
N ARG A 147 9.25 14.72 -5.24
CA ARG A 147 8.39 15.22 -6.31
C ARG A 147 6.95 14.82 -6.08
N ARG A 148 6.03 15.43 -6.84
CA ARG A 148 4.62 15.08 -6.78
C ARG A 148 4.14 14.57 -8.12
N VAL A 149 3.23 13.60 -8.07
CA VAL A 149 2.63 12.99 -9.25
C VAL A 149 1.14 12.80 -9.08
N ILE A 150 0.46 12.78 -10.20
CA ILE A 150 -0.94 12.40 -10.33
C ILE A 150 -0.96 11.04 -11.00
N VAL A 151 -1.51 10.03 -10.32
CA VAL A 151 -1.86 8.76 -10.94
C VAL A 151 -3.33 8.82 -11.30
N GLY A 152 -3.64 8.76 -12.60
CA GLY A 152 -4.99 8.90 -13.15
C GLY A 152 -5.42 7.69 -13.95
N TRP A 153 -6.72 7.44 -14.02
CA TRP A 153 -7.32 6.40 -14.84
C TRP A 153 -8.74 6.78 -15.26
N ALA A 154 -9.20 6.19 -16.37
CA ALA A 154 -10.58 6.36 -16.80
C ALA A 154 -11.52 5.60 -15.86
N VAL A 155 -12.58 6.27 -15.40
CA VAL A 155 -13.67 5.62 -14.66
C VAL A 155 -14.70 5.13 -15.67
N ALA A 156 -14.70 3.83 -15.95
CA ALA A 156 -15.65 3.24 -16.89
C ALA A 156 -17.05 3.16 -16.28
N THR A 157 -18.07 3.49 -17.07
CA THR A 157 -19.48 3.48 -16.67
C THR A 157 -20.06 2.07 -16.54
N ASP A 158 -19.43 1.09 -17.18
CA ASP A 158 -19.87 -0.31 -17.24
C ASP A 158 -19.31 -1.18 -16.12
N GLY A 159 -18.50 -0.61 -15.21
CA GLY A 159 -17.88 -1.41 -14.16
C GLY A 159 -16.58 -2.10 -14.59
N SER A 160 -16.06 -1.88 -15.80
CA SER A 160 -14.76 -2.45 -16.20
C SER A 160 -13.58 -1.80 -15.46
N VAL A 161 -12.53 -2.58 -15.17
CA VAL A 161 -11.27 -2.03 -14.65
C VAL A 161 -10.49 -1.34 -15.78
N PRO A 162 -9.72 -0.28 -15.50
CA PRO A 162 -9.07 0.50 -16.54
C PRO A 162 -8.12 -0.36 -17.39
N ALA A 163 -8.03 -0.04 -18.68
CA ALA A 163 -7.07 -0.70 -19.59
C ALA A 163 -5.63 -0.16 -19.38
N THR A 164 -5.51 1.11 -18.99
CA THR A 164 -4.25 1.81 -18.75
C THR A 164 -4.41 2.78 -17.59
N VAL A 165 -3.30 3.13 -16.95
CA VAL A 165 -3.23 4.27 -16.04
C VAL A 165 -2.26 5.32 -16.59
N THR A 166 -2.30 6.53 -16.04
CA THR A 166 -1.36 7.61 -16.39
C THR A 166 -0.63 8.09 -15.15
N VAL A 167 0.67 8.36 -15.27
CA VAL A 167 1.48 9.02 -14.24
C VAL A 167 1.91 10.38 -14.77
N THR A 168 1.49 11.46 -14.11
CA THR A 168 1.71 12.83 -14.58
C THR A 168 2.49 13.62 -13.52
N PRO A 169 3.60 14.29 -13.87
CA PRO A 169 4.27 15.24 -12.96
C PRO A 169 3.31 16.34 -12.50
N ALA A 170 3.41 16.78 -11.25
CA ALA A 170 2.46 17.73 -10.68
C ALA A 170 3.06 18.65 -9.59
N GLN A 171 2.33 19.71 -9.25
CA GLN A 171 2.69 20.70 -8.23
C GLN A 171 1.49 21.13 -7.38
#